data_AF-U2KLI5-F1
#
_entry.id   AF-U2KLI5-F1
#
_cell.length_a   1.000
_cell.length_b   1.000
_cell.length_c   1.000
_cell.angle_alpha   90.00
_cell.angle_beta   90.00
_cell.angle_gamma   90.00
#
_symmetry.space_group_name_H-M   'P 1'
#
loop_
_entity.id
_entity.type
_entity.pdbx_description
1 polymer ?
#
loop_
_entity_poly.entity_id
_entity_poly.type
_entity_poly.pdbx_seq_one_letter_code
_entity_poly.pdbx_strand_id
1 'polypeptide(L)'
;MSVHSSVKKNSTNFYGIVIDIKRKVKRGPIMSTLAPDKKIINFQADRGLVDKAKLILEQQNTTMSKAFNLFLKNIVVTKELNLLTEDELEKEQLFKQLQAEAQASYASFEKGDYYTDDELKERYGL
;
A
#
# COMPACT_ATOMS: atom_id res chain seq x y z
N MET A 1 4.97 51.88 -43.41
CA MET A 1 4.54 53.24 -43.02
C MET A 1 3.03 53.26 -42.90
N SER A 2 2.56 54.01 -41.90
CA SER A 2 1.21 54.09 -41.33
C SER A 2 0.02 53.94 -42.28
N VAL A 3 -1.03 53.30 -41.77
CA VAL A 3 -2.40 53.74 -42.10
C VAL A 3 -3.15 54.02 -40.80
N HIS A 4 -3.62 55.25 -40.73
CA HIS A 4 -4.31 55.90 -39.63
C HIS A 4 -5.68 55.26 -39.31
N SER A 5 -6.04 55.43 -38.04
CA SER A 5 -7.36 55.30 -37.44
C SER A 5 -8.50 56.00 -38.20
N SER A 6 -9.72 55.48 -38.13
CA SER A 6 -10.78 56.12 -37.33
C SER A 6 -12.14 55.43 -37.45
N VAL A 7 -12.76 55.32 -36.28
CA VAL A 7 -14.13 54.89 -35.97
C VAL A 7 -15.16 55.92 -36.46
N LYS A 8 -16.35 55.47 -36.89
CA LYS A 8 -17.61 56.20 -36.65
C LYS A 8 -18.82 55.24 -36.60
N LYS A 9 -19.54 55.32 -35.48
CA LYS A 9 -20.78 54.61 -35.13
C LYS A 9 -21.99 55.22 -35.85
N ASN A 10 -23.02 54.44 -36.19
CA ASN A 10 -24.33 54.44 -35.48
C ASN A 10 -25.48 53.76 -36.24
N SER A 11 -26.26 53.01 -35.44
CA SER A 11 -27.72 52.80 -35.45
C SER A 11 -28.43 52.34 -36.73
N THR A 12 -29.10 51.18 -36.70
CA THR A 12 -30.56 51.09 -36.43
C THR A 12 -31.07 49.64 -36.34
N ASN A 13 -31.88 49.39 -35.31
CA ASN A 13 -33.05 48.51 -35.21
C ASN A 13 -32.98 47.02 -35.60
N PHE A 14 -32.85 46.16 -34.59
CA PHE A 14 -33.39 44.79 -34.61
C PHE A 14 -34.68 44.73 -33.78
N TYR A 15 -35.83 44.72 -34.47
CA TYR A 15 -37.06 44.13 -33.97
C TYR A 15 -37.05 42.64 -34.39
N GLY A 16 -37.19 41.70 -33.46
CA GLY A 16 -37.47 40.32 -33.84
C GLY A 16 -37.12 39.21 -32.84
N ILE A 17 -38.09 38.92 -31.95
CA ILE A 17 -38.42 37.60 -31.38
C ILE A 17 -37.36 36.93 -30.48
N VAL A 18 -37.56 37.07 -29.16
CA VAL A 18 -36.99 36.17 -28.14
C VAL A 18 -37.84 34.89 -28.11
N ILE A 19 -37.34 33.79 -28.68
CA ILE A 19 -37.89 32.44 -28.42
C ILE A 19 -37.15 31.87 -27.22
N ASP A 20 -37.77 31.96 -26.04
CA ASP A 20 -37.26 31.37 -24.80
C ASP A 20 -37.48 29.85 -24.82
N ILE A 21 -36.49 29.10 -25.31
CA ILE A 21 -36.50 27.63 -25.24
C ILE A 21 -35.84 27.20 -23.93
N LYS A 22 -36.63 27.12 -22.85
CA LYS A 22 -36.24 26.38 -21.63
C LYS A 22 -36.16 24.87 -21.93
N ARG A 23 -35.06 24.41 -22.52
CA ARG A 23 -34.73 22.97 -22.56
C ARG A 23 -34.37 22.51 -21.15
N LYS A 24 -35.35 21.88 -20.49
CA LYS A 24 -35.19 21.14 -19.24
C LYS A 24 -34.43 19.84 -19.54
N VAL A 25 -33.10 19.89 -19.55
CA VAL A 25 -32.27 18.67 -19.57
C VAL A 25 -32.48 17.98 -18.23
N LYS A 26 -33.31 16.94 -18.18
CA LYS A 26 -33.38 16.02 -17.05
C LYS A 26 -32.04 15.31 -16.94
N ARG A 27 -31.13 15.84 -16.12
CA ARG A 27 -29.99 15.09 -15.61
C ARG A 27 -30.57 13.97 -14.75
N GLY A 28 -30.51 12.72 -15.24
CA GLY A 28 -30.71 11.55 -14.38
C GLY A 28 -29.70 11.58 -13.21
N PRO A 29 -29.88 10.77 -12.16
CA PRO A 29 -28.94 10.76 -11.05
C PRO A 29 -27.55 10.47 -11.62
N ILE A 30 -26.68 11.47 -11.53
CA ILE A 30 -25.25 11.27 -11.71
C ILE A 30 -24.92 10.26 -10.63
N MET A 31 -24.64 9.01 -10.99
CA MET A 31 -23.91 8.14 -10.07
C MET A 31 -22.60 8.87 -9.87
N SER A 32 -22.51 9.62 -8.78
CA SER A 32 -21.26 10.14 -8.28
C SER A 32 -20.40 8.90 -8.13
N THR A 33 -19.41 8.73 -9.00
CA THR A 33 -18.26 7.88 -8.69
C THR A 33 -17.59 8.60 -7.53
N LEU A 34 -18.12 8.37 -6.31
CA LEU A 34 -17.60 8.92 -5.08
C LEU A 34 -16.19 8.35 -4.98
N ALA A 35 -15.20 9.18 -5.30
CA ALA A 35 -13.86 8.90 -4.87
C ALA A 35 -13.96 8.60 -3.37
N PRO A 36 -13.39 7.49 -2.88
CA PRO A 36 -13.49 7.16 -1.47
C PRO A 36 -13.01 8.36 -0.66
N ASP A 37 -13.76 8.79 0.35
CA ASP A 37 -13.38 9.91 1.20
C ASP A 37 -12.02 9.61 1.84
N LYS A 38 -10.97 10.26 1.35
CA LYS A 38 -9.59 10.01 1.79
C LYS A 38 -9.29 10.91 2.98
N LYS A 39 -9.07 10.30 4.15
CA LYS A 39 -8.53 10.99 5.32
C LYS A 39 -7.00 10.89 5.31
N ILE A 40 -6.30 12.01 5.38
CA ILE A 40 -4.85 12.03 5.59
C ILE A 40 -4.59 11.68 7.06
N ILE A 41 -3.76 10.67 7.29
CA ILE A 41 -3.34 10.23 8.63
C ILE A 41 -1.83 10.35 8.71
N ASN A 42 -1.35 10.99 9.78
CA ASN A 42 0.07 11.06 10.12
C ASN A 42 0.29 10.27 11.42
N PHE A 43 1.24 9.33 11.41
CA PHE A 43 1.62 8.57 12.60
C PHE A 43 3.14 8.44 12.66
N GLN A 44 3.66 8.39 13.88
CA GLN A 44 5.07 8.12 14.12
C GLN A 44 5.29 6.60 14.09
N ALA A 45 6.35 6.17 13.43
CA ALA A 45 6.74 4.76 13.34
C ALA A 45 8.26 4.63 13.46
N ASP A 46 8.72 3.47 13.87
CA ASP A 46 10.15 3.16 13.89
C ASP A 46 10.70 3.20 12.45
N ARG A 47 11.74 4.00 12.25
CA ARG A 47 12.33 4.21 10.92
C ARG A 47 12.93 2.93 10.36
N GLY A 48 13.62 2.14 11.19
CA GLY A 48 14.25 0.89 10.76
C GLY A 48 13.22 -0.15 10.33
N LEU A 49 12.08 -0.23 11.03
CA LEU A 49 10.97 -1.10 10.62
C LEU A 49 10.32 -0.64 9.32
N VAL A 50 10.10 0.67 9.15
CA VAL A 50 9.54 1.24 7.92
C VAL A 50 10.42 0.93 6.71
N ASP A 51 11.74 1.11 6.85
CA ASP A 51 12.70 0.86 5.77
C ASP A 51 12.72 -0.63 5.38
N LYS A 52 12.76 -1.54 6.36
CA LYS A 52 12.71 -3.00 6.09
C LYS A 52 11.39 -3.43 5.46
N ALA A 53 10.26 -2.97 6.01
CA ALA A 53 8.94 -3.31 5.49
C ALA A 53 8.75 -2.79 4.06
N LYS A 54 9.35 -1.64 3.72
CA LYS A 54 9.30 -1.09 2.36
C LYS A 54 9.95 -2.03 1.35
N LEU A 55 11.14 -2.54 1.67
CA LEU A 55 11.85 -3.49 0.82
C LEU A 55 11.02 -4.77 0.56
N ILE A 56 10.37 -5.29 1.60
CA ILE A 56 9.52 -6.50 1.49
C ILE A 56 8.30 -6.23 0.60
N LEU A 57 7.62 -5.10 0.78
CA LEU A 57 6.44 -4.77 -0.02
C LEU A 57 6.78 -4.49 -1.48
N GLU A 58 7.96 -3.91 -1.76
CA GLU A 58 8.46 -3.71 -3.12
C GLU A 58 8.67 -5.03 -3.85
N GLN A 59 9.25 -6.04 -3.18
CA GLN A 59 9.36 -7.41 -3.72
C GLN A 59 7.99 -8.03 -4.03
N GLN A 60 6.97 -7.67 -3.25
CA GLN A 60 5.58 -8.13 -3.42
C GLN A 60 4.75 -7.26 -4.39
N ASN A 61 5.39 -6.35 -5.14
CA ASN A 61 4.72 -5.42 -6.07
C ASN A 61 3.57 -4.62 -5.42
N THR A 62 3.71 -4.26 -4.15
CA THR A 62 2.70 -3.52 -3.37
C THR A 62 3.29 -2.25 -2.77
N THR A 63 2.43 -1.27 -2.52
CA THR A 63 2.82 -0.01 -1.86
C THR A 63 2.42 -0.02 -0.39
N MET A 64 3.14 0.75 0.42
CA MET A 64 2.82 0.97 1.83
C MET A 64 1.37 1.38 2.06
N SER A 65 0.86 2.32 1.27
CA SER A 65 -0.52 2.78 1.38
C SER A 65 -1.54 1.68 1.05
N LYS A 66 -1.25 0.82 0.07
CA LYS A 66 -2.13 -0.29 -0.30
C LYS A 66 -2.15 -1.36 0.79
N ALA A 67 -0.98 -1.71 1.33
CA ALA A 67 -0.84 -2.66 2.44
C ALA A 67 -1.58 -2.15 3.70
N PHE A 68 -1.38 -0.88 4.05
CA PHE A 68 -2.06 -0.28 5.20
C PHE A 68 -3.58 -0.21 5.04
N ASN A 69 -4.08 0.17 3.87
CA ASN A 69 -5.53 0.17 3.62
C ASN A 69 -6.12 -1.23 3.67
N LEU A 70 -5.39 -2.24 3.20
CA LEU A 70 -5.81 -3.64 3.33
C LEU A 70 -5.86 -4.08 4.80
N PHE A 71 -4.87 -3.68 5.60
CA PHE A 71 -4.85 -3.93 7.03
C PHE A 71 -6.05 -3.31 7.75
N LEU A 72 -6.36 -2.02 7.49
CA LEU A 72 -7.55 -1.37 8.03
C LEU A 72 -8.84 -2.08 7.60
N LYS A 73 -8.92 -2.48 6.33
CA LYS A 73 -10.07 -3.22 5.80
C LYS A 73 -10.25 -4.55 6.53
N ASN A 74 -9.16 -5.27 6.81
CA ASN A 74 -9.21 -6.53 7.53
C ASN A 74 -9.77 -6.32 8.94
N ILE A 75 -9.28 -5.34 9.71
CA ILE A 75 -9.80 -5.04 11.05
C ILE A 75 -11.31 -4.76 11.01
N VAL A 76 -11.77 -3.96 10.04
CA VAL A 76 -13.20 -3.63 9.93
C VAL A 76 -14.05 -4.85 9.58
N VAL A 77 -13.54 -5.75 8.74
CA VAL A 77 -14.26 -6.94 8.27
C VAL A 77 -14.27 -8.04 9.33
N THR A 78 -13.12 -8.35 9.94
CA THR A 78 -12.99 -9.40 10.96
C THR A 78 -13.41 -8.94 12.35
N LYS A 79 -13.49 -7.62 12.57
CA LYS A 79 -13.74 -6.96 13.87
C LYS A 79 -12.69 -7.29 14.93
N GLU A 80 -11.53 -7.77 14.52
CA GLU A 80 -10.46 -8.24 15.39
C GLU A 80 -9.11 -7.75 14.87
N LEU A 81 -8.22 -7.39 15.81
CA LEU A 81 -6.84 -7.05 15.49
C LEU A 81 -6.04 -8.34 15.34
N ASN A 82 -5.99 -8.87 14.12
CA ASN A 82 -5.33 -10.12 13.82
C ASN A 82 -3.82 -9.90 13.56
N LEU A 83 -3.10 -9.43 14.57
CA LEU A 83 -1.64 -9.33 14.58
C LEU A 83 -1.10 -10.20 15.71
N LEU A 84 0.02 -10.86 15.45
CA LEU A 84 0.78 -11.53 16.49
C LEU A 84 1.26 -10.48 17.51
N THR A 85 1.18 -10.83 18.78
CA THR A 85 1.80 -10.06 19.87
C THR A 85 3.33 -10.05 19.72
N GLU A 86 4.01 -9.13 20.40
CA GLU A 86 5.48 -9.05 20.36
C GLU A 86 6.12 -10.40 20.77
N ASP A 87 5.62 -11.00 21.84
CA ASP A 87 6.06 -12.31 22.33
C ASP A 87 5.85 -13.42 21.28
N GLU A 88 4.76 -13.36 20.51
CA GLU A 88 4.49 -14.33 19.44
C GLU A 88 5.37 -14.07 18.21
N LEU A 89 5.68 -12.81 17.90
CA LEU A 89 6.62 -12.45 16.84
C LEU A 89 8.04 -12.90 17.16
N GLU A 90 8.50 -12.74 18.39
CA GLU A 90 9.80 -13.22 18.85
C GLU A 90 9.90 -14.75 18.76
N LYS A 91 8.85 -15.46 19.20
CA LYS A 91 8.78 -16.93 19.08
C LYS A 91 8.79 -17.38 17.62
N GLU A 92 8.05 -16.70 16.75
CA GLU A 92 8.03 -17.02 15.32
C GLU A 92 9.40 -16.81 14.67
N GLN A 93 10.11 -15.74 15.05
CA GLN A 93 11.49 -15.51 14.60
C GLN A 93 12.44 -16.61 15.07
N LEU A 94 12.39 -16.96 16.36
CA LEU A 94 13.19 -18.04 16.93
C LEU A 94 12.88 -19.38 16.25
N PHE A 95 11.60 -19.67 16.02
CA PHE A 95 11.16 -20.90 15.37
C PHE A 95 11.67 -20.99 13.91
N LYS A 96 11.63 -19.89 13.16
CA LYS A 96 12.22 -19.85 11.81
C LYS A 96 13.73 -20.03 11.81
N GLN A 97 14.44 -19.47 12.79
CA GLN A 97 15.88 -19.68 12.95
C GLN A 97 16.18 -21.15 13.25
N LEU A 98 15.45 -21.77 14.18
CA LEU A 98 15.59 -23.19 14.51
C LEU A 98 15.27 -24.08 13.31
N GLN A 99 14.25 -23.77 12.52
CA GLN A 99 13.97 -24.50 11.28
C GLN A 99 15.12 -24.39 10.27
N ALA A 100 15.68 -23.20 10.10
CA ALA A 100 16.80 -22.97 9.19
C ALA A 100 18.06 -23.74 9.66
N GLU A 101 18.34 -23.73 10.96
CA GLU A 101 19.44 -24.49 11.56
C GLU A 101 19.23 -26.00 11.42
N ALA A 102 18.04 -26.50 11.70
CA ALA A 102 17.71 -27.90 11.52
C ALA A 102 17.88 -28.31 10.05
N GLN A 103 17.35 -27.53 9.10
CA GLN A 103 17.53 -27.80 7.67
C GLN A 103 19.01 -27.77 7.25
N ALA A 104 19.80 -26.83 7.78
CA ALA A 104 21.22 -26.80 7.52
C ALA A 104 21.93 -28.05 8.08
N SER A 105 21.58 -28.47 9.30
CA SER A 105 22.10 -29.69 9.92
C SER A 105 21.74 -30.95 9.12
N TYR A 106 20.49 -31.04 8.64
CA TYR A 106 20.08 -32.15 7.76
C TYR A 106 20.87 -32.14 6.45
N ALA A 107 21.07 -30.98 5.84
CA ALA A 107 21.85 -30.86 4.61
C ALA A 107 23.34 -31.21 4.81
N SER A 108 23.93 -30.93 5.98
CA SER A 108 25.28 -31.35 6.34
C SER A 108 25.36 -32.88 6.54
N PHE A 109 24.37 -33.45 7.22
CA PHE A 109 24.26 -34.89 7.39
C PHE A 109 24.14 -35.62 6.04
N GLU A 110 23.29 -35.13 5.13
CA GLU A 110 23.16 -35.68 3.76
C GLU A 110 24.46 -35.58 2.94
N LYS A 111 25.28 -34.57 3.19
CA LYS A 111 26.58 -34.38 2.53
C LYS A 111 27.70 -35.26 3.09
N GLY A 112 27.44 -35.99 4.17
CA GLY A 112 28.43 -36.84 4.82
C GLY A 112 29.22 -36.13 5.92
N ASP A 113 28.88 -34.89 6.27
CA ASP A 113 29.49 -34.15 7.36
C ASP A 113 28.74 -34.50 8.66
N TYR A 114 29.16 -35.60 9.30
CA TYR A 114 28.66 -36.06 10.58
C TYR A 114 29.79 -36.23 11.59
N TYR A 115 29.48 -35.97 12.86
CA TYR A 115 30.38 -36.21 13.98
C TYR A 115 30.25 -37.65 14.44
N THR A 116 31.39 -38.29 14.70
CA THR A 116 31.44 -39.61 15.33
C THR A 116 31.18 -39.52 16.82
N ASP A 117 30.79 -40.64 17.42
CA ASP A 117 30.42 -40.72 18.84
C ASP A 117 31.59 -40.30 19.77
N ASP A 118 32.83 -40.59 19.36
CA ASP A 118 34.05 -40.23 20.10
C ASP A 118 34.34 -38.72 20.00
N GLU A 119 34.15 -38.11 18.83
CA GLU A 119 34.31 -36.65 18.64
C GLU A 119 33.27 -35.85 19.44
N LEU A 120 32.07 -36.39 19.60
CA LEU A 120 31.01 -35.76 20.41
C LEU A 120 31.33 -35.83 21.91
N LYS A 121 31.87 -36.95 22.40
CA LYS A 121 32.29 -37.12 23.79
C LYS A 121 33.45 -36.18 24.15
N GLU A 122 34.44 -36.06 23.28
CA GLU A 122 35.56 -35.14 23.50
C GLU A 122 35.11 -33.67 23.48
N ARG A 123 34.23 -33.29 22.55
CA ARG A 123 33.80 -31.89 22.38
C ARG A 123 32.83 -31.43 23.48
N TYR A 124 31.97 -32.31 23.98
CA TYR A 124 30.95 -31.98 24.98
C TYR A 124 31.26 -32.50 26.39
N GLY A 125 32.39 -33.21 26.58
CA GLY A 125 32.80 -33.74 27.87
C GLY A 125 31.84 -34.79 28.44
N LEU A 126 31.22 -35.58 27.55
CA LEU A 126 30.22 -36.61 27.88
C LEU A 126 30.85 -37.98 28.13
#